data_AF-A0A1G3ZSM8-F1
#
_entry.id   AF-A0A1G3ZSM8-F1
#
_cell.length_a   1.000
_cell.length_b   1.000
_cell.length_c   1.000
_cell.angle_alpha   90.00
_cell.angle_beta   90.00
_cell.angle_gamma   90.00
#
_symmetry.space_group_name_H-M   'P 1'
#
loop_
_entity.id
_entity.type
_entity.pdbx_description
1 polymer ?
#
loop_
_entity_poly.entity_id
_entity_poly.type
_entity_poly.pdbx_seq_one_letter_code
_entity_poly.pdbx_strand_id
1 'polypeptide(L)'
;MLLLALNAAYAWLRPQYEDAVVVERSQLIVVAHLKEGSIQYVPHNKRLNEGAIWEHHATLVITDVLKGKCDKKEIPIIIHYGLTPVVGGYVKRDNFMINYRVGKDEYPKDIIEVFDTGNSCRGLPSLVKDARQDNLWFLRKRSGAYGRDPGTEKYGIVDPEDLQPLKWKDYLVAYMANDPEIGIKQHAKRNPDIAGRAKRYLDHLEVRRILKVECPKTRCDKLLPFFLNHTTWNMKSEARAGIISCGKIAGELLSEVFNDPDHSECRVEIIFLWRDVGYRNAVPLLIDLLKKHDEFWAQQDLQKGWWNRDVNSDKTRRRRNIYSEVYYSVCVLRSFKDRMAKDALKITRDRWKAIDFDNPQIVEECEVALRELSAIEGTAPQSDPANVSKPRR
;
A
#
# COMPACT_ATOMS: atom_id res chain seq x y z
N MET A 1 4.41 -20.11 -14.23
CA MET A 1 3.56 -20.72 -13.19
C MET A 1 3.97 -20.19 -11.81
N LEU A 2 3.89 -18.85 -11.60
CA LEU A 2 4.31 -18.18 -10.36
C LEU A 2 3.32 -17.06 -9.93
N LEU A 3 2.18 -16.92 -10.63
CA LEU A 3 1.20 -15.85 -10.42
C LEU A 3 0.12 -16.21 -9.38
N LEU A 4 -0.02 -17.49 -9.00
CA LEU A 4 -1.04 -17.93 -8.03
C LEU A 4 -0.56 -17.88 -6.57
N ALA A 5 0.76 -17.85 -6.32
CA ALA A 5 1.31 -17.78 -4.97
C ALA A 5 1.26 -16.36 -4.35
N LEU A 6 1.11 -15.32 -5.17
CA LEU A 6 1.05 -13.93 -4.69
C LEU A 6 -0.24 -13.64 -3.92
N ASN A 7 -1.39 -14.17 -4.34
CA ASN A 7 -2.68 -13.85 -3.70
C ASN A 7 -2.78 -14.33 -2.24
N ALA A 8 -2.15 -15.45 -1.88
CA ALA A 8 -2.16 -15.95 -0.50
C ALA A 8 -1.28 -15.10 0.45
N ALA A 9 -0.22 -14.46 -0.05
CA ALA A 9 0.63 -13.57 0.73
C ALA A 9 -0.01 -12.19 0.96
N TYR A 10 -0.84 -11.70 0.02
CA TYR A 10 -1.57 -10.44 0.19
C TYR A 10 -2.82 -10.53 1.08
N ALA A 11 -3.35 -11.73 1.36
CA ALA A 11 -4.45 -11.91 2.30
C ALA A 11 -4.14 -11.39 3.72
N TRP A 12 -2.85 -11.24 4.04
CA TRP A 12 -2.31 -10.72 5.30
C TRP A 12 -2.13 -9.19 5.30
N LEU A 13 -2.00 -8.58 4.13
CA LEU A 13 -1.73 -7.16 4.01
C LEU A 13 -3.03 -6.38 4.22
N ARG A 14 -3.15 -5.80 5.42
CA ARG A 14 -4.28 -4.94 5.77
C ARG A 14 -4.05 -3.55 5.19
N PRO A 15 -4.99 -3.01 4.39
CA PRO A 15 -4.92 -1.61 3.99
C PRO A 15 -5.06 -0.71 5.22
N GLN A 16 -4.31 0.39 5.26
CA GLN A 16 -4.47 1.43 6.27
C GLN A 16 -5.59 2.40 5.86
N TYR A 17 -6.50 2.72 6.78
CA TYR A 17 -7.70 3.51 6.49
C TYR A 17 -7.72 4.87 7.18
N GLU A 18 -7.82 5.94 6.40
CA GLU A 18 -7.85 7.30 6.93
C GLU A 18 -9.07 7.49 7.85
N ASP A 19 -8.98 8.37 8.84
CA ASP A 19 -10.02 8.50 9.86
C ASP A 19 -11.38 8.85 9.29
N ALA A 20 -11.45 9.67 8.23
CA ALA A 20 -12.73 9.94 7.56
C ALA A 20 -13.35 8.66 7.01
N VAL A 21 -12.53 7.78 6.40
CA VAL A 21 -12.98 6.50 5.87
C VAL A 21 -13.45 5.58 7.01
N VAL A 22 -12.72 5.54 8.12
CA VAL A 22 -13.07 4.75 9.31
C VAL A 22 -14.38 5.25 9.94
N VAL A 23 -14.53 6.57 10.08
CA VAL A 23 -15.75 7.21 10.58
C VAL A 23 -16.91 6.92 9.64
N GLU A 24 -16.75 7.15 8.33
CA GLU A 24 -17.79 6.98 7.30
C GLU A 24 -18.33 5.55 7.30
N ARG A 25 -17.44 4.56 7.17
CA ARG A 25 -17.80 3.13 7.06
C ARG A 25 -18.38 2.53 8.35
N SER A 26 -18.18 3.18 9.49
CA SER A 26 -18.66 2.69 10.78
C SER A 26 -20.16 2.91 10.91
N GLN A 27 -20.87 1.83 11.24
CA GLN A 27 -22.31 1.85 11.48
C GLN A 27 -22.64 2.33 12.89
N LEU A 28 -21.76 2.02 13.84
CA LEU A 28 -21.87 2.42 15.24
C LEU A 28 -20.48 2.87 15.72
N ILE A 29 -20.39 4.06 16.31
CA ILE A 29 -19.16 4.56 16.97
C ILE A 29 -19.51 4.82 18.42
N VAL A 30 -18.78 4.20 19.34
CA VAL A 30 -19.07 4.26 20.78
C VAL A 30 -17.81 4.53 21.59
N VAL A 31 -18.00 5.16 22.75
CA VAL A 31 -17.06 5.07 23.86
C VAL A 31 -17.44 3.86 24.68
N ALA A 32 -16.53 2.90 24.81
CA ALA A 32 -16.84 1.63 25.43
C ALA A 32 -15.58 0.89 25.91
N HIS A 33 -15.79 -0.18 26.67
CA HIS A 33 -14.72 -1.07 27.14
C HIS A 33 -15.13 -2.54 27.10
N LEU A 34 -14.14 -3.43 27.03
CA LEU A 34 -14.35 -4.87 27.11
C LEU A 34 -14.74 -5.28 28.52
N LYS A 35 -15.83 -6.05 28.62
CA LYS A 35 -16.24 -6.68 29.87
C LYS A 35 -15.20 -7.72 30.30
N GLU A 36 -14.79 -7.67 31.56
CA GLU A 36 -13.84 -8.62 32.12
C GLU A 36 -14.32 -10.07 31.94
N GLY A 37 -13.39 -10.96 31.60
CA GLY A 37 -13.67 -12.39 31.41
C GLY A 37 -14.55 -12.73 30.19
N SER A 38 -14.94 -11.76 29.37
CA SER A 38 -15.87 -11.99 28.26
C SER A 38 -15.21 -12.48 26.95
N ILE A 39 -13.88 -12.44 26.86
CA ILE A 39 -13.15 -12.79 25.64
C ILE A 39 -13.12 -14.31 25.47
N GLN A 40 -13.70 -14.79 24.37
CA GLN A 40 -13.72 -16.18 23.97
C GLN A 40 -13.00 -16.34 22.63
N TYR A 41 -12.00 -17.23 22.59
CA TYR A 41 -11.34 -17.65 21.36
C TYR A 41 -12.26 -18.58 20.56
N VAL A 42 -12.39 -18.33 19.26
CA VAL A 42 -13.23 -19.12 18.34
C VAL A 42 -12.39 -19.59 17.14
N PRO A 43 -11.94 -20.85 17.12
CA PRO A 43 -11.25 -21.41 15.97
C PRO A 43 -12.23 -21.73 14.85
N HIS A 44 -11.86 -21.47 13.59
CA HIS A 44 -12.64 -21.95 12.44
C HIS A 44 -12.13 -23.31 11.96
N ASN A 45 -13.06 -24.25 11.72
CA ASN A 45 -12.76 -25.56 11.15
C ASN A 45 -12.20 -25.43 9.74
N LYS A 46 -11.23 -26.27 9.39
CA LYS A 46 -10.46 -26.17 8.15
C LYS A 46 -10.62 -27.37 7.23
N ARG A 47 -10.39 -27.17 5.93
CA ARG A 47 -9.90 -28.23 5.03
C ARG A 47 -8.39 -28.40 5.17
N LEU A 48 -7.86 -29.60 4.88
CA LEU A 48 -6.41 -29.81 4.73
C LEU A 48 -5.88 -28.79 3.70
N ASN A 49 -4.85 -28.02 4.07
CA ASN A 49 -4.16 -26.96 3.30
C ASN A 49 -4.67 -25.51 3.47
N GLU A 50 -5.67 -25.25 4.32
CA GLU A 50 -6.07 -23.88 4.63
C GLU A 50 -5.30 -23.34 5.87
N GLY A 51 -4.81 -22.09 5.75
CA GLY A 51 -4.11 -21.39 6.84
C GLY A 51 -4.94 -21.31 8.13
N ALA A 52 -4.30 -21.07 9.28
CA ALA A 52 -5.02 -20.95 10.56
C ALA A 52 -5.79 -19.63 10.64
N ILE A 53 -7.10 -19.72 10.82
CA ILE A 53 -8.03 -18.60 10.96
C ILE A 53 -8.82 -18.79 12.26
N TRP A 54 -8.97 -17.70 13.00
CA TRP A 54 -9.69 -17.63 14.27
C TRP A 54 -10.22 -16.22 14.47
N GLU A 55 -11.22 -16.09 15.33
CA GLU A 55 -11.70 -14.80 15.81
C GLU A 55 -11.85 -14.84 17.33
N HIS A 56 -12.17 -13.69 17.93
CA HIS A 56 -12.52 -13.63 19.34
C HIS A 56 -13.91 -13.03 19.46
N HIS A 57 -14.76 -13.66 20.25
CA HIS A 57 -16.04 -13.07 20.67
C HIS A 57 -15.82 -12.38 22.01
N ALA A 58 -16.43 -11.22 22.21
CA ALA A 58 -16.34 -10.50 23.46
C ALA A 58 -17.64 -9.75 23.75
N THR A 59 -17.81 -9.28 24.98
CA THR A 59 -18.89 -8.35 25.34
C THR A 59 -18.31 -6.95 25.51
N LEU A 60 -18.91 -5.99 24.82
CA LEU A 60 -18.56 -4.59 24.89
C LEU A 60 -19.58 -3.83 25.75
N VAL A 61 -19.10 -3.13 26.77
CA VAL A 61 -19.90 -2.27 27.66
C VAL A 61 -19.83 -0.84 27.13
N ILE A 62 -20.98 -0.32 26.70
CA ILE A 62 -21.11 1.00 26.07
C ILE A 62 -21.34 2.06 27.16
N THR A 63 -20.46 3.07 27.17
CA THR A 63 -20.57 4.24 28.03
C THR A 63 -21.22 5.41 27.31
N ASP A 64 -20.92 5.59 26.02
CA ASP A 64 -21.43 6.70 25.20
C ASP A 64 -21.58 6.29 23.73
N VAL A 65 -22.57 6.84 23.03
CA VAL A 65 -22.83 6.59 21.61
C VAL A 65 -22.56 7.87 20.82
N LEU A 66 -21.54 7.85 19.97
CA LEU A 66 -21.12 9.01 19.17
C LEU A 66 -21.73 9.02 17.76
N LYS A 67 -21.96 7.83 17.18
CA LYS A 67 -22.61 7.65 15.87
C LYS A 67 -23.47 6.40 15.87
N GLY A 68 -24.63 6.46 15.22
CA GLY A 68 -25.55 5.33 15.10
C GLY A 68 -26.56 5.29 16.24
N LYS A 69 -27.40 4.25 16.26
CA LYS A 69 -28.41 4.03 17.30
C LYS A 69 -28.07 2.75 18.07
N CYS A 70 -27.90 2.88 19.39
CA CYS A 70 -27.76 1.75 20.30
C CYS A 70 -28.37 2.13 21.65
N ASP A 71 -29.37 1.37 22.09
CA ASP A 71 -30.07 1.50 23.36
C ASP A 71 -29.56 0.50 24.42
N LYS A 72 -28.76 -0.48 23.99
CA LYS A 72 -28.17 -1.51 24.84
C LYS A 72 -26.91 -0.99 25.53
N LYS A 73 -26.80 -1.24 26.83
CA LYS A 73 -25.57 -0.98 27.60
C LYS A 73 -24.47 -2.00 27.31
N GLU A 74 -24.83 -3.22 26.92
CA GLU A 74 -23.89 -4.27 26.58
C GLU A 74 -24.27 -4.87 25.22
N ILE A 75 -23.27 -5.05 24.35
CA ILE A 75 -23.45 -5.72 23.06
C ILE A 75 -22.39 -6.80 22.84
N PRO A 76 -22.73 -7.94 22.21
CA PRO A 76 -21.73 -8.88 21.75
C PRO A 76 -21.00 -8.29 20.54
N ILE A 77 -19.68 -8.45 20.52
CA ILE A 77 -18.82 -8.06 19.39
C ILE A 77 -17.92 -9.20 18.94
N ILE A 78 -17.43 -9.09 17.70
CA ILE A 78 -16.37 -9.93 17.15
C ILE A 78 -15.11 -9.09 16.96
N ILE A 79 -13.98 -9.60 17.45
CA ILE A 79 -12.64 -9.12 17.10
C ILE A 79 -12.09 -10.08 16.04
N HIS A 80 -12.14 -9.64 14.78
CA HIS A 80 -11.86 -10.51 13.64
C HIS A 80 -10.37 -10.83 13.48
N TYR A 81 -10.12 -11.91 12.73
CA TYR A 81 -8.79 -12.45 12.47
C TYR A 81 -7.74 -11.39 12.11
N GLY A 82 -6.60 -11.44 12.79
CA GLY A 82 -5.47 -10.53 12.67
C GLY A 82 -5.42 -9.47 13.77
N LEU A 83 -6.52 -9.23 14.48
CA LEU A 83 -6.51 -8.53 15.76
C LEU A 83 -6.49 -9.56 16.89
N THR A 84 -5.48 -9.48 17.76
CA THR A 84 -5.29 -10.45 18.84
C THR A 84 -5.39 -9.74 20.19
N PRO A 85 -6.44 -10.01 20.98
CA PRO A 85 -6.49 -9.59 22.37
C PRO A 85 -5.49 -10.40 23.21
N VAL A 86 -4.79 -9.72 24.10
CA VAL A 86 -3.79 -10.26 25.02
C VAL A 86 -4.23 -9.88 26.43
N VAL A 87 -4.45 -10.88 27.28
CA VAL A 87 -4.91 -10.69 28.67
C VAL A 87 -3.75 -10.96 29.61
N GLY A 88 -3.37 -9.97 30.41
CA GLY A 88 -2.26 -10.09 31.37
C GLY A 88 -0.90 -10.42 30.72
N GLY A 89 -0.72 -10.07 29.44
CA GLY A 89 0.46 -10.43 28.67
C GLY A 89 0.44 -11.83 28.06
N TYR A 90 -0.71 -12.52 28.06
CA TYR A 90 -0.83 -13.86 27.50
C TYR A 90 -1.93 -13.96 26.44
N VAL A 91 -1.68 -14.80 25.44
CA VAL A 91 -2.71 -15.32 24.54
C VAL A 91 -2.88 -16.79 24.84
N LYS A 92 -4.02 -17.17 25.41
CA LYS A 92 -4.35 -18.57 25.67
C LYS A 92 -5.17 -19.11 24.51
N ARG A 93 -4.69 -20.19 23.90
CA ARG A 93 -5.43 -21.00 22.92
C ARG A 93 -5.49 -22.44 23.44
N ASP A 94 -6.38 -23.25 22.88
CA ASP A 94 -6.73 -24.58 23.43
C ASP A 94 -5.52 -25.44 23.79
N ASN A 95 -4.43 -25.38 23.00
CA ASN A 95 -3.23 -26.20 23.21
C ASN A 95 -1.92 -25.41 23.33
N PHE A 96 -1.96 -24.07 23.40
CA PHE A 96 -0.74 -23.28 23.56
C PHE A 96 -0.99 -21.91 24.18
N MET A 97 0.05 -21.39 24.83
CA MET A 97 0.06 -20.07 25.43
C MET A 97 1.25 -19.28 24.89
N ILE A 98 0.98 -18.11 24.32
CA ILE A 98 2.04 -17.18 23.89
C ILE A 98 2.22 -16.11 24.97
N ASN A 99 3.47 -15.88 25.40
CA ASN A 99 3.83 -14.84 26.35
C ASN A 99 4.31 -13.58 25.61
N TYR A 100 3.55 -12.50 25.72
CA TYR A 100 3.79 -11.20 25.10
C TYR A 100 4.52 -10.20 26.02
N ARG A 101 4.93 -10.61 27.23
CA ARG A 101 5.54 -9.69 28.22
C ARG A 101 6.97 -9.25 27.86
N VAL A 102 7.62 -9.88 26.88
CA VAL A 102 9.01 -9.57 26.43
C VAL A 102 9.99 -9.36 27.60
N GLY A 103 9.97 -10.24 28.60
CA GLY A 103 10.89 -10.17 29.75
C GLY A 103 10.56 -9.08 30.78
N LYS A 104 9.37 -8.50 30.77
CA LYS A 104 8.90 -7.59 31.83
C LYS A 104 8.30 -8.38 32.99
N ASP A 105 8.98 -8.37 34.14
CA ASP A 105 8.54 -9.07 35.36
C ASP A 105 7.33 -8.39 36.02
N GLU A 106 7.21 -7.07 35.89
CA GLU A 106 6.10 -6.26 36.43
C GLU A 106 5.01 -5.97 35.39
N TYR A 107 4.47 -7.02 34.76
CA TYR A 107 3.36 -6.87 33.82
C TYR A 107 2.01 -6.90 34.55
N PRO A 108 1.10 -5.92 34.34
CA PRO A 108 -0.25 -5.97 34.91
C PRO A 108 -0.95 -7.27 34.49
N LYS A 109 -1.52 -8.01 35.44
CA LYS A 109 -2.11 -9.34 35.19
C LYS A 109 -3.48 -9.30 34.54
N ASP A 110 -4.13 -8.16 34.62
CA ASP A 110 -5.54 -7.96 34.33
C ASP A 110 -5.77 -7.08 33.10
N ILE A 111 -4.74 -6.34 32.66
CA ILE A 111 -4.76 -5.52 31.44
C ILE A 111 -5.18 -6.33 30.22
N ILE A 112 -6.03 -5.73 29.37
CA ILE A 112 -6.36 -6.29 28.07
C ILE A 112 -5.78 -5.38 27.00
N GLU A 113 -4.86 -5.90 26.21
CA GLU A 113 -4.31 -5.22 25.05
C GLU A 113 -4.84 -5.85 23.77
N VAL A 114 -4.83 -5.10 22.67
CA VAL A 114 -5.21 -5.63 21.36
C VAL A 114 -4.10 -5.29 20.38
N PHE A 115 -3.56 -6.30 19.71
CA PHE A 115 -2.44 -6.16 18.78
C PHE A 115 -2.85 -6.46 17.34
N ASP A 116 -2.27 -5.72 16.39
CA ASP A 116 -2.35 -6.06 14.96
C ASP A 116 -1.32 -7.13 14.60
N THR A 117 -1.74 -8.39 14.76
CA THR A 117 -0.97 -9.58 14.42
C THR A 117 -1.15 -10.04 12.97
N GLY A 118 -2.06 -9.40 12.22
CA GLY A 118 -2.38 -9.78 10.83
C GLY A 118 -1.26 -9.45 9.84
N ASN A 119 -0.41 -8.47 10.13
CA ASN A 119 0.57 -7.94 9.19
C ASN A 119 1.99 -8.53 9.40
N SER A 120 2.10 -9.87 9.38
CA SER A 120 3.39 -10.61 9.36
C SER A 120 4.37 -10.26 10.48
N CYS A 121 3.90 -10.22 11.73
CA CYS A 121 4.76 -10.16 12.92
C CYS A 121 5.59 -8.87 13.10
N ARG A 122 5.20 -7.72 12.53
CA ARG A 122 5.72 -6.44 13.03
C ARG A 122 5.20 -6.27 14.45
N GLY A 123 6.10 -6.20 15.43
CA GLY A 123 5.81 -5.90 16.84
C GLY A 123 5.26 -4.48 16.97
N LEU A 124 4.02 -4.28 16.52
CA LEU A 124 3.30 -3.04 16.67
C LEU A 124 2.90 -2.89 18.14
N PRO A 125 2.92 -1.66 18.67
CA PRO A 125 2.38 -1.40 20.00
C PRO A 125 0.90 -1.81 20.04
N SER A 126 0.40 -2.13 21.24
CA SER A 126 -1.04 -2.33 21.44
C SER A 126 -1.81 -1.11 20.90
N LEU A 127 -2.97 -1.35 20.27
CA LEU A 127 -3.82 -0.31 19.68
C LEU A 127 -4.30 0.70 20.74
N VAL A 128 -4.51 0.21 21.96
CA VAL A 128 -4.92 0.98 23.15
C VAL A 128 -4.14 0.50 24.37
N LYS A 129 -4.02 1.36 25.39
CA LYS A 129 -3.27 1.02 26.61
C LYS A 129 -3.94 -0.10 27.41
N ASP A 130 -5.26 -0.04 27.58
CA ASP A 130 -6.06 -1.08 28.22
C ASP A 130 -7.48 -1.04 27.63
N ALA A 131 -7.91 -2.12 26.99
CA ALA A 131 -9.22 -2.26 26.36
C ALA A 131 -10.34 -2.48 27.40
N ARG A 132 -10.02 -2.68 28.68
CA ARG A 132 -10.99 -2.64 29.80
C ARG A 132 -11.35 -1.23 30.24
N GLN A 133 -10.59 -0.24 29.79
CA GLN A 133 -10.92 1.17 29.97
C GLN A 133 -11.69 1.68 28.76
N ASP A 134 -12.37 2.80 28.94
CA ASP A 134 -13.09 3.45 27.86
C ASP A 134 -12.14 3.83 26.72
N ASN A 135 -12.47 3.36 25.53
CA ASN A 135 -11.79 3.64 24.26
C ASN A 135 -12.83 3.91 23.17
N LEU A 136 -12.38 4.31 22.00
CA LEU A 136 -13.23 4.55 20.84
C LEU A 136 -13.31 3.28 20.00
N TRP A 137 -14.53 2.79 19.80
CA TRP A 137 -14.82 1.57 19.02
C TRP A 137 -15.63 1.91 17.78
N PHE A 138 -15.10 1.54 16.63
CA PHE A 138 -15.66 1.77 15.31
C PHE A 138 -16.24 0.47 14.76
N LEU A 139 -17.52 0.28 15.02
CA LEU A 139 -18.18 -1.01 14.85
C LEU A 139 -18.90 -1.10 13.51
N ARG A 140 -18.74 -2.26 12.89
CA ARG A 140 -19.40 -2.64 11.63
C ARG A 140 -19.92 -4.06 11.71
N LYS A 141 -21.03 -4.32 11.03
CA LYS A 141 -21.52 -5.68 10.81
C LYS A 141 -20.76 -6.32 9.66
N ARG A 142 -20.06 -7.40 9.96
CA ARG A 142 -19.16 -8.07 9.01
C ARG A 142 -19.41 -9.57 9.01
N SER A 143 -19.00 -10.22 7.94
CA SER A 143 -19.11 -11.66 7.74
C SER A 143 -17.85 -12.22 7.08
N GLY A 144 -17.84 -13.54 6.86
CA GLY A 144 -16.69 -14.28 6.34
C GLY A 144 -15.61 -14.52 7.39
N ALA A 145 -14.74 -15.50 7.12
CA ALA A 145 -13.70 -15.94 8.06
C ALA A 145 -12.68 -14.84 8.43
N TYR A 146 -12.58 -13.79 7.61
CA TYR A 146 -11.66 -12.66 7.83
C TYR A 146 -12.38 -11.36 8.23
N GLY A 147 -13.71 -11.37 8.38
CA GLY A 147 -14.49 -10.15 8.62
C GLY A 147 -14.39 -9.13 7.47
N ARG A 148 -14.09 -9.60 6.24
CA ARG A 148 -13.88 -8.72 5.07
C ARG A 148 -15.16 -8.48 4.28
N ASP A 149 -16.16 -9.31 4.48
CA ASP A 149 -17.43 -9.20 3.77
C ASP A 149 -18.44 -8.40 4.58
N PRO A 150 -19.36 -7.67 3.95
CA PRO A 150 -20.52 -7.11 4.64
C PRO A 150 -21.29 -8.22 5.38
N GLY A 151 -21.71 -7.97 6.61
CA GLY A 151 -22.52 -8.90 7.41
C GLY A 151 -23.78 -8.22 7.94
N THR A 152 -24.74 -9.02 8.39
CA THR A 152 -26.04 -8.52 8.88
C THR A 152 -26.25 -8.67 10.38
N GLU A 153 -25.48 -9.54 11.04
CA GLU A 153 -25.79 -10.00 12.40
C GLU A 153 -24.98 -9.30 13.50
N LYS A 154 -23.68 -9.55 13.58
CA LYS A 154 -22.85 -9.15 14.72
C LYS A 154 -21.96 -7.97 14.38
N TYR A 155 -21.86 -7.02 15.31
CA TYR A 155 -20.88 -5.95 15.24
C TYR A 155 -19.49 -6.50 15.51
N GLY A 156 -18.47 -5.86 14.94
CA GLY A 156 -17.09 -6.20 15.21
C GLY A 156 -16.11 -5.16 14.72
N ILE A 157 -14.85 -5.42 15.03
CA ILE A 157 -13.67 -4.67 14.56
C ILE A 157 -12.79 -5.59 13.71
N VAL A 158 -12.19 -5.05 12.66
CA VAL A 158 -11.40 -5.80 11.69
C VAL A 158 -10.03 -5.17 11.51
N ASP A 159 -10.00 -3.86 11.35
CA ASP A 159 -8.78 -3.11 11.06
C ASP A 159 -8.21 -2.48 12.33
N PRO A 160 -6.90 -2.26 12.42
CA PRO A 160 -6.27 -1.61 13.57
C PRO A 160 -6.89 -0.26 13.93
N GLU A 161 -7.33 0.49 12.91
CA GLU A 161 -7.95 1.81 13.09
C GLU A 161 -9.37 1.75 13.67
N ASP A 162 -9.98 0.56 13.78
CA ASP A 162 -11.33 0.38 14.32
C ASP A 162 -11.35 0.44 15.87
N LEU A 163 -10.20 0.42 16.53
CA LEU A 163 -10.05 0.58 17.97
C LEU A 163 -9.01 1.66 18.26
N GLN A 164 -9.44 2.75 18.91
CA GLN A 164 -8.58 3.91 19.11
C GLN A 164 -8.61 4.44 20.55
N PRO A 165 -7.52 5.06 21.03
CA PRO A 165 -7.49 5.68 22.35
C PRO A 165 -8.55 6.77 22.55
N LEU A 166 -9.13 6.85 23.75
CA LEU A 166 -10.15 7.84 24.10
C LEU A 166 -9.72 9.30 23.92
N LYS A 167 -8.42 9.59 24.07
CA LYS A 167 -7.88 10.95 23.87
C LYS A 167 -8.18 11.54 22.48
N TRP A 168 -8.53 10.70 21.50
CA TRP A 168 -8.91 11.14 20.16
C TRP A 168 -10.40 11.48 20.00
N LYS A 169 -11.22 11.40 21.07
CA LYS A 169 -12.67 11.55 21.01
C LYS A 169 -13.08 12.85 20.33
N ASP A 170 -12.61 13.99 20.84
CA ASP A 170 -13.03 15.30 20.33
C ASP A 170 -12.56 15.54 18.90
N TYR A 171 -11.38 15.03 18.54
CA TYR A 171 -10.88 15.06 17.18
C TYR A 171 -11.77 14.26 16.23
N LEU A 172 -12.17 13.04 16.60
CA LEU A 172 -13.01 12.18 15.77
C LEU A 172 -14.47 12.65 15.73
N VAL A 173 -14.96 13.28 16.80
CA VAL A 173 -16.27 13.94 16.81
C VAL A 173 -16.33 15.07 15.78
N ALA A 174 -15.23 15.78 15.55
CA ALA A 174 -15.19 16.82 14.52
C ALA A 174 -15.44 16.26 13.10
N TYR A 175 -15.15 14.99 12.81
CA TYR A 175 -15.48 14.36 11.51
C TYR A 175 -16.98 14.18 11.28
N MET A 176 -17.75 14.12 12.36
CA MET A 176 -19.20 13.90 12.32
C MET A 176 -19.99 15.21 12.35
N ALA A 177 -19.29 16.35 12.42
CA ALA A 177 -19.91 17.67 12.33
C ALA A 177 -20.43 17.95 10.91
N ASN A 178 -21.32 18.94 10.79
CA ASN A 178 -21.82 19.39 9.49
C ASN A 178 -20.70 19.97 8.61
N ASP A 179 -19.69 20.60 9.22
CA ASP A 179 -18.46 21.04 8.55
C ASP A 179 -17.22 20.45 9.26
N PRO A 180 -16.82 19.24 8.85
CA PRO A 180 -15.65 18.59 9.42
C PRO A 180 -14.33 19.35 9.21
N GLU A 181 -14.18 20.06 8.08
CA GLU A 181 -12.94 20.76 7.77
C GLU A 181 -12.68 21.89 8.76
N ILE A 182 -13.71 22.71 9.03
CA ILE A 182 -13.62 23.79 10.01
C ILE A 182 -13.37 23.21 11.41
N GLY A 183 -14.12 22.18 11.80
CA GLY A 183 -13.97 21.53 13.10
C GLY A 183 -12.56 21.01 13.35
N ILE A 184 -12.00 20.28 12.37
CA ILE A 184 -10.65 19.72 12.46
C ILE A 184 -9.58 20.80 12.48
N LYS A 185 -9.70 21.85 11.64
CA LYS A 185 -8.77 22.99 11.67
C LYS A 185 -8.77 23.69 13.01
N GLN A 186 -9.94 23.93 13.60
CA GLN A 186 -10.05 24.59 14.90
C GLN A 186 -9.49 23.70 16.02
N HIS A 187 -9.77 22.40 16.00
CA HIS A 187 -9.25 21.46 17.00
C HIS A 187 -7.72 21.35 16.91
N ALA A 188 -7.15 21.27 15.71
CA ALA A 188 -5.71 21.19 15.49
C ALA A 188 -4.96 22.45 15.95
N LYS A 189 -5.57 23.63 15.81
CA LYS A 189 -4.99 24.89 16.34
C LYS A 189 -4.88 24.88 17.87
N ARG A 190 -5.79 24.19 18.56
CA ARG A 190 -5.82 24.10 20.04
C ARG A 190 -4.98 22.95 20.58
N ASN A 191 -4.70 21.93 19.76
CA ASN A 191 -4.05 20.69 20.17
C ASN A 191 -2.90 20.35 19.19
N PRO A 192 -1.69 20.89 19.40
CA PRO A 192 -0.56 20.72 18.48
C PRO A 192 -0.12 19.26 18.28
N ASP A 193 -0.36 18.39 19.28
CA ASP A 193 -0.05 16.96 19.22
C ASP A 193 -0.85 16.23 18.13
N ILE A 194 -1.96 16.81 17.67
CA ILE A 194 -2.78 16.25 16.60
C ILE A 194 -2.50 16.84 15.22
N ALA A 195 -1.61 17.84 15.12
CA ALA A 195 -1.43 18.62 13.90
C ALA A 195 -1.08 17.74 12.69
N GLY A 196 -0.22 16.74 12.87
CA GLY A 196 0.12 15.79 11.81
C GLY A 196 -1.07 14.95 11.34
N ARG A 197 -1.95 14.54 12.27
CA ARG A 197 -3.17 13.77 11.96
C ARG A 197 -4.21 14.64 11.25
N ALA A 198 -4.43 15.86 11.74
CA ALA A 198 -5.28 16.85 11.09
C ALA A 198 -4.80 17.21 9.69
N LYS A 199 -3.49 17.42 9.49
CA LYS A 199 -2.94 17.69 8.16
C LYS A 199 -3.28 16.57 7.18
N ARG A 200 -3.13 15.30 7.59
CA ARG A 200 -3.47 14.15 6.73
C ARG A 200 -4.92 14.17 6.27
N TYR A 201 -5.86 14.49 7.16
CA TYR A 201 -7.25 14.64 6.78
C TYR A 201 -7.47 15.77 5.76
N LEU A 202 -6.87 16.94 6.01
CA LEU A 202 -7.01 18.09 5.13
C LEU A 202 -6.39 17.82 3.74
N ASP A 203 -5.25 17.14 3.70
CA ASP A 203 -4.63 16.67 2.46
C ASP A 203 -5.55 15.69 1.73
N HIS A 204 -6.17 14.74 2.44
CA HIS A 204 -7.13 13.79 1.86
C HIS A 204 -8.35 14.50 1.26
N LEU A 205 -8.95 15.46 1.98
CA LEU A 205 -10.04 16.28 1.45
C LEU A 205 -9.63 17.04 0.18
N GLU A 206 -8.43 17.62 0.17
CA GLU A 206 -7.93 18.36 -0.97
C GLU A 206 -7.71 17.44 -2.18
N VAL A 207 -7.10 16.26 -1.98
CA VAL A 207 -6.99 15.24 -3.04
C VAL A 207 -8.38 14.85 -3.57
N ARG A 208 -9.37 14.64 -2.71
CA ARG A 208 -10.75 14.32 -3.11
C ARG A 208 -11.42 15.44 -3.91
N ARG A 209 -11.10 16.71 -3.64
CA ARG A 209 -11.55 17.86 -4.46
C ARG A 209 -10.84 17.88 -5.80
N ILE A 210 -9.53 17.69 -5.81
CA ILE A 210 -8.71 17.67 -7.03
C ILE A 210 -9.17 16.54 -7.96
N LEU A 211 -9.50 15.36 -7.44
CA LEU A 211 -10.02 14.24 -8.22
C LEU A 211 -11.30 14.58 -9.00
N LYS A 212 -12.10 15.55 -8.51
CA LYS A 212 -13.31 16.05 -9.18
C LYS A 212 -13.04 17.12 -10.23
N VAL A 213 -11.80 17.60 -10.38
CA VAL A 213 -11.44 18.57 -11.43
C VAL A 213 -11.56 17.89 -12.80
N GLU A 214 -12.36 18.47 -13.68
CA GLU A 214 -12.65 17.91 -15.00
C GLU A 214 -11.44 17.96 -15.95
N CYS A 215 -10.70 19.07 -15.95
CA CYS A 215 -9.53 19.25 -16.80
C CYS A 215 -8.39 18.30 -16.37
N PRO A 216 -7.99 17.32 -17.22
CA PRO A 216 -6.97 16.34 -16.84
C PRO A 216 -5.60 16.96 -16.54
N LYS A 217 -5.21 18.00 -17.28
CA LYS A 217 -3.95 18.72 -17.05
C LYS A 217 -3.94 19.35 -15.66
N THR A 218 -4.94 20.19 -15.37
CA THR A 218 -5.07 20.85 -14.07
C THR A 218 -5.18 19.85 -12.92
N ARG A 219 -5.91 18.74 -13.12
CA ARG A 219 -6.00 17.68 -12.12
C ARG A 219 -4.64 17.04 -11.86
N CYS A 220 -3.89 16.67 -12.92
CA CYS A 220 -2.56 16.08 -12.79
C CYS A 220 -1.60 17.03 -12.06
N ASP A 221 -1.52 18.30 -12.50
CA ASP A 221 -0.65 19.32 -11.90
C ASP A 221 -0.90 19.45 -10.39
N LYS A 222 -2.17 19.45 -9.98
CA LYS A 222 -2.55 19.56 -8.56
C LYS A 222 -2.30 18.28 -7.75
N LEU A 223 -2.33 17.10 -8.38
CA LEU A 223 -2.05 15.82 -7.71
C LEU A 223 -0.56 15.54 -7.53
N LEU A 224 0.29 16.07 -8.43
CA LEU A 224 1.74 15.80 -8.41
C LEU A 224 2.40 16.09 -7.05
N PRO A 225 2.17 17.23 -6.37
CA PRO A 225 2.76 17.48 -5.06
C PRO A 225 2.40 16.42 -4.00
N PHE A 226 1.17 15.86 -4.03
CA PHE A 226 0.76 14.82 -3.10
C PHE A 226 1.44 13.48 -3.38
N PHE A 227 1.67 13.18 -4.67
CA PHE A 227 2.38 12.00 -5.12
C PHE A 227 3.88 12.07 -4.79
N LEU A 228 4.53 13.21 -5.05
CA LEU A 228 5.96 13.42 -4.88
C LEU A 228 6.38 13.55 -3.41
N ASN A 229 5.56 14.16 -2.55
CA ASN A 229 5.92 14.36 -1.14
C ASN A 229 5.87 13.08 -0.29
N HIS A 230 5.71 11.89 -0.89
CA HIS A 230 5.64 10.59 -0.22
C HIS A 230 4.74 10.61 1.03
N THR A 231 3.64 11.37 0.99
CA THR A 231 2.78 11.59 2.15
C THR A 231 2.34 10.23 2.73
N THR A 232 2.52 10.09 4.04
CA THR A 232 2.36 8.83 4.76
C THR A 232 0.89 8.48 4.93
N TRP A 233 0.30 7.90 3.89
CA TRP A 233 -0.96 7.16 3.89
C TRP A 233 -1.15 6.54 2.48
N ASN A 234 -2.19 5.74 2.28
CA ASN A 234 -2.76 5.43 0.95
C ASN A 234 -3.05 6.66 0.04
N MET A 235 -2.82 7.91 0.48
CA MET A 235 -2.87 9.12 -0.34
C MET A 235 -1.96 9.02 -1.57
N LYS A 236 -0.75 8.44 -1.45
CA LYS A 236 0.11 8.19 -2.61
C LYS A 236 -0.63 7.33 -3.63
N SER A 237 -1.38 6.32 -3.19
CA SER A 237 -2.19 5.45 -4.06
C SER A 237 -3.37 6.19 -4.71
N GLU A 238 -4.06 7.06 -3.97
CA GLU A 238 -5.18 7.86 -4.52
C GLU A 238 -4.70 8.91 -5.53
N ALA A 239 -3.66 9.66 -5.19
CA ALA A 239 -3.04 10.63 -6.09
C ALA A 239 -2.49 9.94 -7.34
N ARG A 240 -1.83 8.78 -7.17
CA ARG A 240 -1.37 7.93 -8.28
C ARG A 240 -2.53 7.52 -9.19
N ALA A 241 -3.63 7.00 -8.64
CA ALA A 241 -4.80 6.61 -9.42
C ALA A 241 -5.41 7.80 -10.19
N GLY A 242 -5.47 8.96 -9.54
CA GLY A 242 -5.91 10.20 -10.18
C GLY A 242 -4.99 10.64 -11.32
N ILE A 243 -3.67 10.57 -11.14
CA ILE A 243 -2.67 10.85 -12.19
C ILE A 243 -2.83 9.89 -13.36
N ILE A 244 -2.96 8.58 -13.10
CA ILE A 244 -3.17 7.57 -14.15
C ILE A 244 -4.45 7.88 -14.96
N SER A 245 -5.53 8.29 -14.28
CA SER A 245 -6.80 8.63 -14.94
C SER A 245 -6.70 9.85 -15.88
N CYS A 246 -5.63 10.64 -15.81
CA CYS A 246 -5.38 11.76 -16.72
C CYS A 246 -4.78 11.31 -18.06
N GLY A 247 -4.45 10.03 -18.23
CA GLY A 247 -4.02 9.45 -19.50
C GLY A 247 -2.74 10.09 -20.05
N LYS A 248 -2.67 10.28 -21.37
CA LYS A 248 -1.48 10.78 -22.08
C LYS A 248 -0.92 12.09 -21.49
N ILE A 249 -1.80 13.00 -21.06
CA ILE A 249 -1.42 14.29 -20.46
C ILE A 249 -0.54 14.09 -19.22
N ALA A 250 -0.86 13.11 -18.36
CA ALA A 250 0.00 12.80 -17.21
C ALA A 250 1.38 12.30 -17.67
N GLY A 251 1.45 11.50 -18.72
CA GLY A 251 2.72 11.02 -19.25
C GLY A 251 3.63 12.16 -19.72
N GLU A 252 3.06 13.15 -20.40
CA GLU A 252 3.77 14.37 -20.83
C GLU A 252 4.32 15.16 -19.64
N LEU A 253 3.47 15.48 -18.66
CA LEU A 253 3.87 16.23 -17.46
C LEU A 253 4.92 15.49 -16.61
N LEU A 254 4.78 14.17 -16.48
CA LEU A 254 5.75 13.35 -15.76
C LEU A 254 7.14 13.32 -16.44
N SER A 255 7.23 13.67 -17.72
CA SER A 255 8.52 13.78 -18.42
C SER A 255 9.35 14.96 -17.94
N GLU A 256 8.71 16.05 -17.53
CA GLU A 256 9.39 17.19 -16.91
C GLU A 256 9.96 16.79 -15.55
N VAL A 257 9.13 16.16 -14.70
CA VAL A 257 9.53 15.69 -13.37
C VAL A 257 10.62 14.63 -13.43
N PHE A 258 10.56 13.71 -14.40
CA PHE A 258 11.56 12.65 -14.56
C PHE A 258 12.96 13.20 -14.85
N ASN A 259 13.04 14.28 -15.63
CA ASN A 259 14.28 14.91 -16.04
C ASN A 259 14.85 15.85 -14.95
N ASP A 260 14.05 16.24 -13.97
CA ASP A 260 14.48 17.06 -12.85
C ASP A 260 15.41 16.25 -11.91
N PRO A 261 16.66 16.70 -11.68
CA PRO A 261 17.57 16.07 -10.73
C PRO A 261 17.04 16.06 -9.29
N ASP A 262 16.26 17.07 -8.89
CA ASP A 262 15.72 17.22 -7.53
C ASP A 262 14.62 16.19 -7.22
N HIS A 263 14.14 15.47 -8.24
CA HIS A 263 13.15 14.40 -8.15
C HIS A 263 13.69 13.03 -8.57
N SER A 264 15.02 12.86 -8.56
CA SER A 264 15.67 11.61 -9.00
C SER A 264 15.20 10.38 -8.22
N GLU A 265 14.87 10.51 -6.94
CA GLU A 265 14.34 9.46 -6.07
C GLU A 265 12.94 8.97 -6.48
N CYS A 266 12.18 9.77 -7.24
CA CYS A 266 10.84 9.45 -7.71
C CYS A 266 10.82 8.77 -9.09
N ARG A 267 11.97 8.65 -9.78
CA ARG A 267 12.02 8.15 -11.16
C ARG A 267 11.42 6.76 -11.33
N VAL A 268 11.68 5.85 -10.39
CA VAL A 268 11.13 4.50 -10.43
C VAL A 268 9.61 4.52 -10.46
N GLU A 269 8.97 5.32 -9.60
CA GLU A 269 7.53 5.45 -9.58
C GLU A 269 6.96 6.14 -10.81
N ILE A 270 7.69 7.09 -11.39
CA ILE A 270 7.33 7.73 -12.67
C ILE A 270 7.38 6.72 -13.81
N ILE A 271 8.42 5.87 -13.88
CA ILE A 271 8.54 4.80 -14.87
C ILE A 271 7.30 3.88 -14.80
N PHE A 272 6.89 3.49 -13.59
CA PHE A 272 5.68 2.70 -13.42
C PHE A 272 4.40 3.44 -13.83
N LEU A 273 4.30 4.74 -13.54
CA LEU A 273 3.15 5.55 -13.97
C LEU A 273 3.05 5.57 -15.50
N TRP A 274 4.16 5.73 -16.23
CA TRP A 274 4.14 5.66 -17.69
C TRP A 274 3.64 4.33 -18.23
N ARG A 275 4.02 3.22 -17.60
CA ARG A 275 3.47 1.91 -17.93
C ARG A 275 1.97 1.86 -17.73
N ASP A 276 1.50 2.26 -16.54
CA ASP A 276 0.09 2.16 -16.16
C ASP A 276 -0.81 3.09 -17.01
N VAL A 277 -0.26 4.22 -17.46
CA VAL A 277 -0.90 5.15 -18.41
C VAL A 277 -0.81 4.67 -19.87
N GLY A 278 0.16 3.83 -20.21
CA GLY A 278 0.46 3.45 -21.60
C GLY A 278 1.21 4.54 -22.39
N TYR A 279 2.00 5.38 -21.72
CA TYR A 279 2.70 6.52 -22.34
C TYR A 279 3.95 6.10 -23.11
N ARG A 280 3.77 5.67 -24.36
CA ARG A 280 4.85 5.17 -25.24
C ARG A 280 5.91 6.22 -25.61
N ASN A 281 5.58 7.50 -25.54
CA ASN A 281 6.57 8.57 -25.78
C ASN A 281 7.69 8.60 -24.73
N ALA A 282 7.59 7.85 -23.63
CA ALA A 282 8.68 7.63 -22.69
C ALA A 282 9.78 6.69 -23.23
N VAL A 283 9.55 5.93 -24.32
CA VAL A 283 10.52 4.95 -24.84
C VAL A 283 11.91 5.56 -25.08
N PRO A 284 12.07 6.72 -25.76
CA PRO A 284 13.38 7.35 -25.91
C PRO A 284 14.04 7.71 -24.57
N LEU A 285 13.28 8.23 -23.61
CA LEU A 285 13.80 8.60 -22.28
C LEU A 285 14.31 7.37 -21.52
N LEU A 286 13.59 6.24 -21.60
CA LEU A 286 14.01 4.99 -20.96
C LEU A 286 15.24 4.39 -21.65
N ILE A 287 15.34 4.48 -22.97
CA ILE A 287 16.53 4.05 -23.73
C ILE A 287 17.75 4.86 -23.30
N ASP A 288 17.62 6.18 -23.21
CA ASP A 288 18.73 7.05 -22.83
C ASP A 288 19.13 6.85 -21.36
N LEU A 289 18.16 6.60 -20.48
CA LEU A 289 18.41 6.20 -19.10
C LEU A 289 19.23 4.89 -19.03
N LEU A 290 18.84 3.86 -19.79
CA LEU A 290 19.57 2.60 -19.84
C LEU A 290 21.01 2.77 -20.34
N LYS A 291 21.24 3.59 -21.37
CA LYS A 291 22.59 3.90 -21.86
C LYS A 291 23.44 4.58 -20.79
N LYS A 292 22.90 5.61 -20.13
CA LYS A 292 23.57 6.31 -19.02
C LYS A 292 23.91 5.35 -17.87
N HIS A 293 23.04 4.39 -17.59
CA HIS A 293 23.29 3.38 -16.58
C HIS A 293 24.31 2.33 -17.01
N ASP A 294 24.37 1.96 -18.29
CA ASP A 294 25.43 1.09 -18.81
C ASP A 294 26.82 1.71 -18.55
N GLU A 295 26.98 3.00 -18.82
CA GLU A 295 28.23 3.74 -18.53
C GLU A 295 28.58 3.70 -17.04
N PHE A 296 27.59 3.90 -16.16
CA PHE A 296 27.79 3.80 -14.72
C PHE A 296 28.25 2.40 -14.31
N TRP A 297 27.59 1.36 -14.81
CA TRP A 297 27.88 -0.04 -14.47
C TRP A 297 29.18 -0.56 -15.07
N ALA A 298 29.58 -0.04 -16.24
CA ALA A 298 30.87 -0.37 -16.86
C ALA A 298 32.08 -0.02 -15.97
N GLN A 299 31.92 0.94 -15.06
CA GLN A 299 32.96 1.40 -14.14
C GLN A 299 32.88 0.74 -12.76
N GLN A 300 31.93 -0.16 -12.52
CA GLN A 300 31.76 -0.77 -11.19
C GLN A 300 32.58 -2.04 -11.05
N ASP A 301 33.38 -2.09 -9.99
CA ASP A 301 33.86 -3.34 -9.40
C ASP A 301 32.95 -3.73 -8.23
N LEU A 302 32.30 -4.89 -8.34
CA LEU A 302 31.26 -5.35 -7.43
C LEU A 302 31.67 -6.67 -6.80
N GLN A 303 31.82 -6.63 -5.48
CA GLN A 303 32.05 -7.82 -4.68
C GLN A 303 30.73 -8.58 -4.47
N LYS A 304 30.80 -9.91 -4.33
CA LYS A 304 29.62 -10.74 -4.04
C LYS A 304 28.85 -10.24 -2.81
N GLY A 305 27.54 -10.08 -2.93
CA GLY A 305 26.69 -9.59 -1.83
C GLY A 305 26.78 -8.08 -1.56
N TRP A 306 27.34 -7.27 -2.48
CA TRP A 306 27.44 -5.81 -2.34
C TRP A 306 26.13 -5.12 -1.93
N TRP A 307 24.97 -5.69 -2.30
CA TRP A 307 23.64 -5.16 -2.01
C TRP A 307 23.33 -5.07 -0.50
N ASN A 308 23.94 -5.93 0.31
CA ASN A 308 23.64 -6.07 1.75
C ASN A 308 24.82 -5.74 2.67
N ARG A 309 26.04 -5.53 2.15
CA ARG A 309 27.23 -5.34 2.99
C ARG A 309 27.22 -4.02 3.78
N ASP A 310 26.76 -2.94 3.15
CA ASP A 310 26.66 -1.62 3.78
C ASP A 310 25.45 -0.88 3.22
N VAL A 311 24.27 -1.26 3.70
CA VAL A 311 22.97 -0.76 3.21
C VAL A 311 22.77 0.74 3.43
N ASN A 312 23.53 1.34 4.34
CA ASN A 312 23.37 2.75 4.72
C ASN A 312 24.36 3.67 4.01
N SER A 313 25.44 3.13 3.39
CA SER A 313 26.34 3.97 2.59
C SER A 313 25.67 4.59 1.37
N ASP A 314 26.07 5.82 1.05
CA ASP A 314 25.67 6.52 -0.17
C ASP A 314 25.95 5.72 -1.43
N LYS A 315 27.10 5.03 -1.45
CA LYS A 315 27.53 4.20 -2.58
C LYS A 315 26.56 3.04 -2.82
N THR A 316 26.22 2.28 -1.79
CA THR A 316 25.26 1.17 -1.91
C THR A 316 23.87 1.69 -2.24
N ARG A 317 23.41 2.75 -1.58
CA ARG A 317 22.12 3.37 -1.88
C ARG A 317 22.01 3.83 -3.33
N ARG A 318 23.02 4.52 -3.85
CA ARG A 318 23.08 4.95 -5.26
C ARG A 318 23.03 3.76 -6.22
N ARG A 319 23.80 2.70 -5.96
CA ARG A 319 23.78 1.46 -6.76
C ARG A 319 22.40 0.79 -6.75
N ARG A 320 21.72 0.76 -5.60
CA ARG A 320 20.36 0.20 -5.47
C ARG A 320 19.31 1.02 -6.22
N ASN A 321 19.42 2.35 -6.19
CA ASN A 321 18.54 3.24 -6.95
C ASN A 321 18.72 3.01 -8.46
N ILE A 322 19.96 3.03 -8.94
CA ILE A 322 20.27 2.78 -10.37
C ILE A 322 19.85 1.37 -10.80
N TYR A 323 20.09 0.35 -9.98
CA TYR A 323 19.59 -1.01 -10.26
C TYR A 323 18.08 -0.99 -10.48
N SER A 324 17.33 -0.29 -9.61
CA SER A 324 15.88 -0.21 -9.69
C SER A 324 15.44 0.51 -10.95
N GLU A 325 16.07 1.64 -11.29
CA GLU A 325 15.82 2.37 -12.54
C GLU A 325 16.07 1.49 -13.78
N VAL A 326 17.16 0.72 -13.81
CA VAL A 326 17.43 -0.25 -14.91
C VAL A 326 16.33 -1.30 -15.00
N TYR A 327 16.07 -2.02 -13.90
CA TYR A 327 15.11 -3.12 -13.88
C TYR A 327 13.73 -2.66 -14.34
N TYR A 328 13.23 -1.56 -13.79
CA TYR A 328 11.91 -1.07 -14.15
C TYR A 328 11.85 -0.48 -15.55
N SER A 329 12.93 0.15 -16.05
CA SER A 329 12.99 0.59 -17.45
C SER A 329 12.87 -0.61 -18.41
N VAL A 330 13.57 -1.71 -18.15
CA VAL A 330 13.46 -2.95 -18.94
C VAL A 330 12.03 -3.49 -18.92
N CYS A 331 11.43 -3.62 -17.74
CA CYS A 331 10.05 -4.09 -17.58
C CYS A 331 9.04 -3.22 -18.37
N VAL A 332 9.19 -1.90 -18.34
CA VAL A 332 8.30 -0.99 -19.06
C VAL A 332 8.53 -1.03 -20.57
N LEU A 333 9.79 -1.03 -21.03
CA LEU A 333 10.11 -1.18 -22.45
C LEU A 333 9.57 -2.51 -23.01
N ARG A 334 9.70 -3.60 -22.26
CA ARG A 334 9.07 -4.89 -22.58
C ARG A 334 7.56 -4.74 -22.74
N SER A 335 6.89 -4.09 -21.78
CA SER A 335 5.43 -3.91 -21.83
C SER A 335 4.96 -3.10 -23.04
N PHE A 336 5.75 -2.11 -23.47
CA PHE A 336 5.45 -1.31 -24.65
C PHE A 336 5.73 -2.08 -25.94
N LYS A 337 6.67 -3.03 -25.96
CA LYS A 337 7.03 -3.80 -27.16
C LYS A 337 7.46 -2.89 -28.32
N ASP A 338 8.17 -1.82 -27.99
CA ASP A 338 8.67 -0.86 -28.98
C ASP A 338 10.00 -1.34 -29.59
N ARG A 339 10.08 -1.40 -30.92
CA ARG A 339 11.26 -1.90 -31.64
C ARG A 339 12.49 -1.01 -31.42
N MET A 340 12.31 0.28 -31.12
CA MET A 340 13.42 1.19 -30.82
C MET A 340 14.24 0.74 -29.60
N ALA A 341 13.63 -0.02 -28.68
CA ALA A 341 14.28 -0.47 -27.46
C ALA A 341 15.26 -1.64 -27.65
N LYS A 342 15.22 -2.31 -28.81
CA LYS A 342 15.91 -3.59 -29.04
C LYS A 342 17.41 -3.54 -28.72
N ASP A 343 18.11 -2.52 -29.19
CA ASP A 343 19.55 -2.43 -29.00
C ASP A 343 19.93 -2.05 -27.57
N ALA A 344 19.18 -1.15 -26.93
CA ALA A 344 19.37 -0.82 -25.51
C ALA A 344 19.15 -2.04 -24.61
N LEU A 345 18.15 -2.88 -24.92
CA LEU A 345 17.88 -4.13 -24.21
C LEU A 345 19.01 -5.16 -24.39
N LYS A 346 19.59 -5.28 -25.59
CA LYS A 346 20.76 -6.16 -25.82
C LYS A 346 21.98 -5.71 -25.02
N ILE A 347 22.33 -4.42 -25.10
CA ILE A 347 23.46 -3.85 -24.36
C ILE A 347 23.27 -4.08 -22.86
N THR A 348 22.08 -3.77 -22.35
CA THR A 348 21.73 -4.00 -20.93
C THR A 348 21.87 -5.49 -20.58
N ARG A 349 21.26 -6.41 -21.33
CA ARG A 349 21.39 -7.85 -21.10
C ARG A 349 22.85 -8.28 -21.03
N ASP A 350 23.67 -7.86 -22.00
CA ASP A 350 25.06 -8.30 -22.12
C ASP A 350 25.92 -7.74 -20.98
N ARG A 351 25.71 -6.48 -20.57
CA ARG A 351 26.31 -5.90 -19.36
C ARG A 351 25.97 -6.70 -18.12
N TRP A 352 24.69 -6.97 -17.89
CA TRP A 352 24.22 -7.65 -16.68
C TRP A 352 24.62 -9.12 -16.63
N LYS A 353 24.74 -9.79 -17.79
CA LYS A 353 25.35 -11.13 -17.90
C LYS A 353 26.84 -11.11 -17.56
N ALA A 354 27.58 -10.12 -18.05
CA ALA A 354 29.03 -10.02 -17.82
C ALA A 354 29.38 -9.73 -16.35
N ILE A 355 28.51 -9.01 -15.62
CA ILE A 355 28.70 -8.76 -14.20
C ILE A 355 28.40 -10.01 -13.34
N ASP A 356 27.62 -10.97 -13.87
CA ASP A 356 27.30 -12.25 -13.22
C ASP A 356 26.71 -12.08 -11.79
N PHE A 357 25.63 -11.31 -11.69
CA PHE A 357 24.94 -11.15 -10.41
C PHE A 357 24.22 -12.43 -9.98
N ASP A 358 24.23 -12.71 -8.67
CA ASP A 358 23.42 -13.80 -8.06
C ASP A 358 21.91 -13.68 -8.38
N ASN A 359 21.43 -12.49 -8.77
CA ASN A 359 20.05 -12.25 -9.16
C ASN A 359 19.93 -12.03 -10.69
N PRO A 360 19.41 -13.01 -11.46
CA PRO A 360 19.34 -12.95 -12.92
C PRO A 360 18.17 -12.11 -13.46
N GLN A 361 17.37 -11.46 -12.59
CA GLN A 361 16.11 -10.79 -12.98
C GLN A 361 16.22 -9.83 -14.17
N ILE A 362 17.23 -8.97 -14.22
CA ILE A 362 17.39 -8.02 -15.35
C ILE A 362 17.73 -8.75 -16.65
N VAL A 363 18.57 -9.79 -16.57
CA VAL A 363 18.93 -10.62 -17.72
C VAL A 363 17.70 -11.34 -18.25
N GLU A 364 16.94 -12.00 -17.36
CA GLU A 364 15.71 -12.71 -17.69
C GLU A 364 14.68 -11.77 -18.34
N GLU A 365 14.43 -10.61 -17.75
CA GLU A 365 13.48 -9.64 -18.31
C GLU A 365 13.91 -9.11 -19.68
N CYS A 366 15.21 -8.84 -19.89
CA CYS A 366 15.71 -8.45 -21.21
C CYS A 366 15.55 -9.58 -22.24
N GLU A 367 15.84 -10.82 -21.89
CA GLU A 367 15.70 -11.97 -22.79
C GLU A 367 14.25 -12.20 -23.21
N VAL A 368 13.32 -12.07 -22.27
CA VAL A 368 11.90 -12.20 -22.60
C VAL A 368 11.45 -11.02 -23.48
N ALA A 369 11.85 -9.80 -23.16
CA ALA A 369 11.55 -8.62 -23.99
C ALA A 369 12.05 -8.77 -25.43
N LEU A 370 13.29 -9.22 -25.60
CA LEU A 370 13.89 -9.43 -26.92
C LEU A 370 13.18 -10.54 -27.72
N ARG A 371 12.79 -11.63 -27.05
CA ARG A 371 12.02 -12.72 -27.67
C ARG A 371 10.65 -12.25 -28.15
N GLU A 372 9.95 -11.48 -27.31
CA GLU A 372 8.64 -10.90 -27.67
C GLU A 372 8.75 -9.91 -28.84
N LEU A 373 9.79 -9.07 -28.88
CA LEU A 373 10.05 -8.17 -30.00
C LEU A 373 10.32 -8.92 -31.31
N SER A 374 11.14 -9.98 -31.28
CA SER A 374 11.42 -10.80 -32.46
C SER A 374 10.19 -11.52 -33.00
N ALA A 375 9.27 -11.96 -32.14
CA ALA A 375 8.01 -12.56 -32.57
C ALA A 375 7.15 -11.57 -33.38
N ILE A 376 7.11 -10.29 -32.98
CA ILE A 376 6.35 -9.23 -33.66
C ILE A 376 6.98 -8.85 -35.01
N GLU A 377 8.31 -8.92 -35.11
CA GLU A 377 9.03 -8.71 -36.38
C GLU A 377 8.70 -9.82 -37.40
N GLY A 378 8.63 -11.08 -36.96
CA GLY A 378 8.30 -12.22 -37.82
C GLY A 378 6.85 -12.28 -38.31
N THR A 379 5.93 -11.54 -37.68
CA THR A 379 4.50 -11.49 -38.05
C THR A 379 4.11 -10.26 -38.89
N ALA A 380 5.05 -9.36 -39.22
CA ALA A 380 4.73 -8.23 -40.08
C ALA A 380 4.35 -8.75 -41.49
N PRO A 381 3.21 -8.33 -42.08
CA PRO A 381 2.79 -8.83 -43.38
C PRO A 381 3.89 -8.56 -44.40
N GLN A 382 4.34 -9.63 -45.06
CA GLN A 382 5.14 -9.50 -46.28
C GLN A 382 4.33 -8.64 -47.24
N SER A 383 4.86 -7.47 -47.59
CA SER A 383 4.28 -6.62 -48.62
C SER A 383 4.14 -7.46 -49.89
N ASP A 384 2.91 -7.65 -50.32
CA ASP A 384 2.56 -8.36 -51.56
C ASP A 384 3.31 -7.69 -52.74
N PRO A 385 4.20 -8.40 -53.46
CA PRO A 385 4.91 -7.84 -54.60
C PRO A 385 4.00 -7.89 -55.83
N ALA A 386 2.89 -7.15 -55.82
CA ALA A 386 1.96 -7.12 -56.95
C ALA A 386 1.22 -5.79 -57.06
N ASN A 387 1.93 -4.71 -57.36
CA ASN A 387 1.35 -3.63 -58.16
C ASN A 387 2.43 -2.86 -58.93
N VAL A 388 3.08 -3.55 -59.86
CA VAL A 388 3.76 -2.89 -60.99
C VAL A 388 2.66 -2.38 -61.90
N SER A 389 2.38 -1.09 -61.81
CA SER A 389 1.50 -0.34 -62.70
C SER A 389 1.98 -0.50 -64.14
N LYS A 390 1.12 -1.07 -64.99
CA LYS A 390 1.28 -0.98 -66.45
C LYS A 390 1.08 0.48 -66.88
N PRO A 391 1.89 1.02 -67.79
CA PRO A 391 1.67 2.35 -68.35
C PRO A 391 0.42 2.33 -69.24
N ARG A 392 -0.49 3.28 -69.01
CA ARG A 392 -1.63 3.52 -69.90
C ARG A 392 -1.12 4.18 -71.18
N ARG A 393 -1.50 3.61 -72.33
CA ARG A 393 -1.38 4.23 -73.65
C ARG A 393 -2.47 5.27 -73.85
#